data_AF-A0A7V3Y270-F1
#
_entry.id   AF-A0A7V3Y270-F1
#
_cell.length_a   1.000
_cell.length_b   1.000
_cell.length_c   1.000
_cell.angle_alpha   90.00
_cell.angle_beta   90.00
_cell.angle_gamma   90.00
#
_symmetry.space_group_name_H-M   'P 1'
#
loop_
_entity.id
_entity.type
_entity.pdbx_description
1 polymer ?
#
loop_
_entity_poly.entity_id
_entity_poly.type
_entity_poly.pdbx_seq_one_letter_code
_entity_poly.pdbx_strand_id
1 'polypeptide(L)'
;MEQEKKIKDIETLLKERRPLEEIAMDILDGAFGELDMERKDSLDHFLDFVYSKVQRGNPFIVHLAYPTKRMIDTELEKKVIELINIHLNPDIILPLLKFFTRNVHNSDTNLYIAYLIEADEIIKAIYDTFIMFKKDIFEKDKDKRTQNVRRMQQFLARIDSHSASPLDAAARLKYILEFLALKQNVSHIYTADDIKLNA
;
A
#
# COMPACT_ATOMS: atom_id res chain seq x y z
N MET A 1 -19.48 15.94 -4.04
CA MET A 1 -19.10 17.36 -3.89
C MET A 1 -18.13 17.64 -2.74
N GLU A 2 -18.13 16.90 -1.63
CA GLU A 2 -17.09 17.06 -0.57
C GLU A 2 -15.78 16.33 -0.89
N GLN A 3 -15.84 15.15 -1.53
CA GLN A 3 -14.65 14.39 -1.93
C GLN A 3 -13.80 15.12 -3.00
N GLU A 4 -14.42 15.95 -3.85
CA GLU A 4 -13.70 16.77 -4.84
C GLU A 4 -12.95 17.96 -4.22
N LYS A 5 -13.32 18.40 -3.01
CA LYS A 5 -12.58 19.46 -2.29
C LYS A 5 -11.28 18.93 -1.66
N LYS A 6 -11.25 17.69 -1.15
CA LYS A 6 -10.04 17.10 -0.55
C LYS A 6 -8.95 16.77 -1.59
N ILE A 7 -9.33 16.28 -2.78
CA ILE A 7 -8.37 16.01 -3.87
C ILE A 7 -7.68 17.30 -4.33
N LYS A 8 -8.36 18.46 -4.23
CA LYS A 8 -7.77 19.77 -4.53
C LYS A 8 -6.70 20.21 -3.53
N ASP A 9 -6.60 19.61 -2.34
CA ASP A 9 -5.60 20.01 -1.36
C ASP A 9 -4.24 19.37 -1.68
N ILE A 10 -4.16 18.03 -1.69
CA ILE A 10 -2.90 17.29 -1.95
C ILE A 10 -2.32 17.60 -3.33
N GLU A 11 -3.16 17.73 -4.36
CA GLU A 11 -2.68 18.09 -5.70
C GLU A 11 -2.07 19.49 -5.74
N THR A 12 -2.61 20.43 -4.96
CA THR A 12 -2.09 21.79 -4.87
C THR A 12 -0.79 21.79 -4.06
N LEU A 13 -0.77 21.11 -2.91
CA LEU A 13 0.43 20.93 -2.08
C LEU A 13 1.61 20.39 -2.90
N LEU A 14 1.40 19.36 -3.73
CA LEU A 14 2.47 18.75 -4.53
C LEU A 14 2.90 19.57 -5.76
N LYS A 15 2.06 20.50 -6.22
CA LYS A 15 2.38 21.43 -7.32
C LYS A 15 3.09 22.69 -6.84
N GLU A 16 2.97 23.04 -5.56
CA GLU A 16 3.72 24.13 -4.97
C GLU A 16 5.23 23.82 -4.99
N ARG A 17 6.04 24.87 -5.19
CA ARG A 17 7.50 24.77 -5.14
C ARG A 17 7.99 24.87 -3.69
N ARG A 18 7.55 23.91 -2.86
CA ARG A 18 8.02 23.75 -1.48
C ARG A 18 8.94 22.53 -1.36
N PRO A 19 9.87 22.51 -0.38
CA PRO A 19 10.63 21.31 -0.03
C PRO A 19 9.70 20.13 0.27
N LEU A 20 10.11 18.92 -0.11
CA LEU A 20 9.29 17.72 0.09
C LEU A 20 9.17 17.34 1.57
N GLU A 21 10.17 17.71 2.36
CA GLU A 21 10.17 17.57 3.82
C GLU A 21 9.01 18.33 4.46
N GLU A 22 8.78 19.58 4.03
CA GLU A 22 7.68 20.41 4.54
C GLU A 22 6.32 19.85 4.13
N ILE A 23 6.21 19.37 2.89
CA ILE A 23 4.98 18.73 2.41
C ILE A 23 4.69 17.43 3.19
N ALA A 24 5.74 16.66 3.49
CA ALA A 24 5.60 15.46 4.31
C ALA A 24 5.15 15.79 5.73
N MET A 25 5.70 16.86 6.35
CA MET A 25 5.22 17.34 7.65
C MET A 25 3.75 17.74 7.60
N ASP A 26 3.30 18.47 6.58
CA ASP A 26 1.89 18.84 6.43
C ASP A 26 0.98 17.58 6.33
N ILE A 27 1.44 16.56 5.58
CA ILE A 27 0.72 15.29 5.47
C ILE A 27 0.68 14.58 6.83
N LEU A 28 1.81 14.49 7.54
CA LEU A 28 1.91 13.81 8.84
C LEU A 28 1.13 14.57 9.94
N ASP A 29 1.21 15.89 9.99
CA ASP A 29 0.46 16.71 10.95
C ASP A 29 -1.05 16.58 10.72
N GLY A 30 -1.47 16.47 9.45
CA GLY A 30 -2.85 16.10 9.11
C GLY A 30 -3.25 14.70 9.59
N ALA A 31 -2.30 13.77 9.73
CA ALA A 31 -2.53 12.42 10.25
C ALA A 31 -2.71 12.44 11.77
N PHE A 32 -1.92 13.28 12.47
CA PHE A 32 -1.94 13.39 13.93
C PHE A 32 -3.04 14.32 14.47
N GLY A 33 -3.51 15.29 13.68
CA GLY A 33 -4.57 16.23 14.08
C GLY A 33 -5.99 15.64 14.11
N GLU A 34 -6.24 14.55 13.37
CA GLU A 34 -7.53 13.89 13.30
C GLU A 34 -7.55 12.63 14.21
N LEU A 35 -7.63 12.81 15.53
CA LEU A 35 -7.85 11.76 16.54
C LEU A 35 -9.24 11.09 16.47
N ASP A 36 -9.92 11.14 15.32
CA ASP A 36 -11.25 10.58 15.09
C ASP A 36 -11.12 9.30 14.27
N MET A 37 -11.26 8.14 14.92
CA MET A 37 -11.05 6.79 14.32
C MET A 37 -11.95 6.47 13.11
N GLU A 38 -12.91 7.33 12.75
CA GLU A 38 -13.89 7.11 11.68
C GLU A 38 -13.60 7.89 10.37
N ARG A 39 -12.63 8.82 10.34
CA ARG A 39 -12.26 9.58 9.13
C ARG A 39 -10.98 9.03 8.50
N LYS A 40 -10.90 9.05 7.16
CA LYS A 40 -9.70 8.64 6.42
C LYS A 40 -8.54 9.54 6.84
N ASP A 41 -7.51 8.91 7.38
CA ASP A 41 -6.21 9.50 7.72
C ASP A 41 -5.65 10.27 6.50
N SER A 42 -4.92 11.36 6.72
CA SER A 42 -4.30 12.15 5.64
C SER A 42 -3.39 11.29 4.76
N LEU A 43 -2.74 10.28 5.34
CA LEU A 43 -1.93 9.29 4.62
C LEU A 43 -2.79 8.38 3.73
N ASP A 44 -3.98 7.98 4.18
CA ASP A 44 -4.94 7.24 3.35
C ASP A 44 -5.42 8.12 2.17
N HIS A 45 -5.64 9.42 2.42
CA HIS A 45 -5.98 10.38 1.36
C HIS A 45 -4.84 10.61 0.36
N PHE A 46 -3.60 10.65 0.83
CA PHE A 46 -2.42 10.70 -0.02
C PHE A 46 -2.33 9.48 -0.91
N LEU A 47 -2.50 8.26 -0.37
CA LEU A 47 -2.49 7.03 -1.17
C LEU A 47 -3.65 6.98 -2.17
N ASP A 48 -4.86 7.43 -1.80
CA ASP A 48 -5.99 7.56 -2.73
C ASP A 48 -5.66 8.51 -3.89
N PHE A 49 -5.01 9.64 -3.60
CA PHE A 49 -4.55 10.59 -4.61
C PHE A 49 -3.54 9.96 -5.55
N VAL A 50 -2.49 9.33 -5.00
CA VAL A 50 -1.43 8.64 -5.75
C VAL A 50 -2.05 7.58 -6.65
N TYR A 51 -2.91 6.73 -6.09
CA TYR A 51 -3.64 5.69 -6.82
C TYR A 51 -4.42 6.27 -8.00
N SER A 52 -5.20 7.34 -7.77
CA SER A 52 -5.99 8.02 -8.81
C SER A 52 -5.10 8.55 -9.95
N LYS A 53 -3.92 9.09 -9.63
CA LYS A 53 -2.96 9.58 -10.64
C LYS A 53 -2.32 8.46 -11.45
N VAL A 54 -1.89 7.37 -10.81
CA VAL A 54 -1.32 6.22 -11.53
C VAL A 54 -2.37 5.50 -12.36
N GLN A 55 -3.60 5.36 -11.86
CA GLN A 55 -4.68 4.66 -12.56
C GLN A 55 -5.04 5.32 -13.90
N ARG A 56 -5.01 6.66 -13.96
CA ARG A 56 -5.21 7.49 -15.17
C ARG A 56 -3.99 7.53 -16.09
N GLY A 57 -2.87 7.00 -15.61
CA GLY A 57 -1.62 6.90 -16.31
C GLY A 57 -1.59 5.88 -17.43
N ASN A 58 -0.40 5.70 -17.98
CA ASN A 58 -0.15 4.80 -19.10
C ASN A 58 0.24 3.40 -18.61
N PRO A 59 -0.18 2.33 -19.30
CA PRO A 59 0.34 0.99 -19.05
C PRO A 59 1.87 0.97 -19.12
N PHE A 60 2.48 0.28 -18.17
CA PHE A 60 3.92 0.08 -18.11
C PHE A 60 4.19 -1.41 -17.94
N ILE A 61 4.88 -2.00 -18.91
CA ILE A 61 5.07 -3.45 -18.97
C ILE A 61 6.44 -3.79 -18.39
N VAL A 62 6.45 -4.28 -17.15
CA VAL A 62 7.63 -4.90 -16.53
C VAL A 62 7.68 -6.39 -16.85
N HIS A 63 6.51 -7.05 -16.80
CA HIS A 63 6.38 -8.48 -17.01
C HIS A 63 4.96 -8.83 -17.47
N LEU A 64 4.79 -9.92 -18.23
CA LEU A 64 3.51 -10.31 -18.82
C LEU A 64 2.43 -10.68 -17.78
N ALA A 65 2.86 -11.16 -16.60
CA ALA A 65 1.97 -11.58 -15.51
C ALA A 65 1.66 -10.48 -14.48
N TYR A 66 2.34 -9.32 -14.57
CA TYR A 66 2.27 -8.25 -13.57
C TYR A 66 1.97 -6.91 -14.26
N PRO A 67 0.70 -6.66 -14.64
CA PRO A 67 0.31 -5.42 -15.29
C PRO A 67 0.43 -4.27 -14.29
N THR A 68 1.16 -3.23 -14.68
CA THR A 68 1.26 -1.99 -13.90
C THR A 68 1.05 -0.77 -14.78
N LYS A 69 0.98 0.40 -14.15
CA LYS A 69 0.84 1.70 -14.80
C LYS A 69 1.80 2.69 -14.18
N ARG A 70 2.10 3.74 -14.94
CA ARG A 70 2.89 4.90 -14.49
C ARG A 70 2.12 6.18 -14.67
N MET A 71 2.35 7.15 -13.80
CA MET A 71 1.74 8.47 -13.91
C MET A 71 2.11 9.13 -15.24
N ILE A 72 1.21 9.94 -15.78
CA ILE A 72 1.50 10.75 -16.98
C ILE A 72 2.58 11.79 -16.68
N ASP A 73 2.50 12.40 -15.50
CA ASP A 73 3.44 13.40 -15.02
C ASP A 73 4.62 12.72 -14.31
N THR A 74 5.77 12.69 -15.00
CA THR A 74 7.00 12.07 -14.49
C THR A 74 7.66 12.86 -13.35
N GLU A 75 7.44 14.17 -13.27
CA GLU A 75 7.98 14.97 -12.16
C GLU A 75 7.19 14.70 -10.89
N LEU A 76 5.87 14.66 -11.01
CA LEU A 76 4.99 14.27 -9.90
C LEU A 76 5.30 12.84 -9.43
N GLU A 77 5.52 11.91 -10.35
CA GLU A 77 5.86 10.53 -9.97
C GLU A 77 7.15 10.46 -9.16
N LYS A 78 8.20 11.18 -9.57
CA LYS A 78 9.46 11.25 -8.82
C LYS A 78 9.27 11.81 -7.42
N LYS A 79 8.51 12.90 -7.28
CA LYS A 79 8.18 13.48 -5.97
C LYS A 79 7.45 12.49 -5.08
N VAL A 80 6.50 11.75 -5.65
CA VAL A 80 5.74 10.74 -4.91
C VAL A 80 6.61 9.57 -4.48
N ILE A 81 7.51 9.09 -5.34
CA ILE A 81 8.50 8.06 -4.98
C ILE A 81 9.36 8.55 -3.82
N GLU A 82 9.87 9.78 -3.89
CA GLU A 82 10.70 10.35 -2.81
C GLU A 82 9.92 10.48 -1.50
N LEU A 83 8.69 10.99 -1.56
CA LEU A 83 7.81 11.09 -0.39
C LEU A 83 7.55 9.73 0.25
N ILE A 84 7.18 8.72 -0.52
CA ILE A 84 6.87 7.38 0.02
C ILE A 84 8.09 6.75 0.67
N ASN A 85 9.25 6.83 0.01
CA ASN A 85 10.42 6.04 0.40
C ASN A 85 11.33 6.75 1.40
N ILE A 86 11.30 8.08 1.47
CA ILE A 86 12.19 8.89 2.33
C ILE A 86 11.38 9.63 3.39
N HIS A 87 10.47 10.52 2.99
CA HIS A 87 9.92 11.53 3.91
C HIS A 87 8.74 11.04 4.74
N LEU A 88 7.93 10.11 4.22
CA LEU A 88 6.80 9.50 4.91
C LEU A 88 7.16 8.12 5.49
N ASN A 89 8.35 7.60 5.22
CA ASN A 89 8.85 6.36 5.80
C ASN A 89 9.34 6.67 7.24
N PRO A 90 8.91 5.94 8.28
CA PRO A 90 8.14 4.69 8.28
C PRO A 90 6.62 4.82 8.45
N ASP A 91 6.08 6.01 8.67
CA ASP A 91 4.66 6.22 9.00
C ASP A 91 3.68 5.75 7.91
N ILE A 92 4.10 5.77 6.63
CA ILE A 92 3.31 5.30 5.48
C ILE A 92 3.14 3.77 5.41
N ILE A 93 3.94 3.00 6.16
CA ILE A 93 3.94 1.53 6.09
C ILE A 93 2.56 0.96 6.40
N LEU A 94 1.93 1.38 7.50
CA LEU A 94 0.63 0.85 7.90
C LEU A 94 -0.49 1.22 6.89
N PRO A 95 -0.60 2.48 6.40
CA PRO A 95 -1.46 2.83 5.28
C PRO A 95 -1.25 1.97 4.02
N LEU A 96 0.00 1.69 3.63
CA LEU A 96 0.29 0.82 2.48
C LEU A 96 -0.19 -0.62 2.71
N LEU A 97 0.10 -1.20 3.89
CA LEU A 97 -0.36 -2.54 4.24
C LEU A 97 -1.89 -2.63 4.26
N LYS A 98 -2.57 -1.60 4.78
CA LYS A 98 -4.03 -1.48 4.70
C LYS A 98 -4.50 -1.46 3.24
N PHE A 99 -3.88 -0.64 2.40
CA PHE A 99 -4.23 -0.53 0.98
C PHE A 99 -4.11 -1.89 0.28
N PHE A 100 -2.99 -2.58 0.44
CA PHE A 100 -2.76 -3.88 -0.21
C PHE A 100 -3.67 -5.00 0.30
N THR A 101 -4.05 -4.94 1.58
CA THR A 101 -4.84 -5.98 2.24
C THR A 101 -6.34 -5.71 2.24
N ARG A 102 -6.81 -4.49 1.99
CA ARG A 102 -8.22 -4.17 1.75
C ARG A 102 -8.57 -4.59 0.33
N ASN A 103 -9.37 -5.65 0.17
CA ASN A 103 -9.79 -6.23 -1.13
C ASN A 103 -10.81 -5.33 -1.86
N VAL A 104 -10.60 -4.01 -1.83
CA VAL A 104 -11.54 -3.00 -2.35
C VAL A 104 -11.27 -2.72 -3.83
N HIS A 105 -10.06 -2.99 -4.29
CA HIS A 105 -9.63 -2.78 -5.67
C HIS A 105 -9.20 -4.11 -6.31
N ASN A 106 -9.19 -4.17 -7.66
CA ASN A 106 -8.66 -5.33 -8.39
C ASN A 106 -7.19 -5.57 -7.99
N SER A 107 -6.76 -6.80 -7.74
CA SER A 107 -5.38 -7.16 -7.36
C SER A 107 -4.30 -6.48 -8.22
N ASP A 108 -4.55 -6.24 -9.51
CA ASP A 108 -3.63 -5.54 -10.41
C ASP A 108 -3.34 -4.09 -9.98
N THR A 109 -4.31 -3.44 -9.33
CA THR A 109 -4.17 -2.06 -8.85
C THR A 109 -3.15 -1.93 -7.73
N ASN A 110 -2.89 -2.99 -6.97
CA ASN A 110 -1.84 -3.01 -5.96
C ASN A 110 -0.46 -2.83 -6.61
N LEU A 111 -0.27 -3.32 -7.84
CA LEU A 111 0.99 -3.20 -8.56
C LEU A 111 1.29 -1.75 -8.98
N TYR A 112 0.26 -0.91 -9.09
CA TYR A 112 0.43 0.52 -9.40
C TYR A 112 1.14 1.24 -8.26
N ILE A 113 0.73 0.96 -7.02
CA ILE A 113 1.36 1.51 -5.82
C ILE A 113 2.66 0.79 -5.51
N ALA A 114 2.72 -0.53 -5.66
CA ALA A 114 3.95 -1.30 -5.45
C ALA A 114 5.09 -0.84 -6.36
N TYR A 115 4.78 -0.36 -7.57
CA TYR A 115 5.79 0.19 -8.47
C TYR A 115 6.50 1.42 -7.88
N LEU A 116 5.86 2.18 -6.99
CA LEU A 116 6.44 3.38 -6.39
C LEU A 116 7.31 3.08 -5.16
N ILE A 117 7.38 1.81 -4.72
CA ILE A 117 8.11 1.39 -3.51
C ILE A 117 9.54 0.97 -3.88
N GLU A 118 10.50 1.48 -3.11
CA GLU A 118 11.95 1.27 -3.24
C GLU A 118 12.61 1.02 -1.88
N ALA A 119 12.06 1.58 -0.78
CA ALA A 119 12.62 1.46 0.55
C ALA A 119 12.52 0.04 1.13
N ASP A 120 13.64 -0.46 1.65
CA ASP A 120 13.77 -1.80 2.23
C ASP A 120 12.86 -2.01 3.44
N GLU A 121 12.66 -0.98 4.27
CA GLU A 121 11.81 -1.07 5.46
C GLU A 121 10.35 -1.37 5.09
N ILE A 122 9.85 -0.74 4.02
CA ILE A 122 8.50 -0.96 3.50
C ILE A 122 8.38 -2.38 2.94
N ILE A 123 9.35 -2.80 2.13
CA ILE A 123 9.35 -4.14 1.52
C ILE A 123 9.42 -5.23 2.60
N LYS A 124 10.26 -5.03 3.61
CA LYS A 124 10.37 -5.92 4.76
C LYS A 124 9.06 -6.00 5.54
N ALA A 125 8.39 -4.88 5.77
CA ALA A 125 7.09 -4.87 6.43
C ALA A 125 6.00 -5.64 5.64
N ILE A 126 6.01 -5.53 4.30
CA ILE A 126 5.13 -6.33 3.43
C ILE A 126 5.45 -7.82 3.57
N TYR A 127 6.73 -8.19 3.55
CA TYR A 127 7.18 -9.57 3.71
C TYR A 127 6.83 -10.16 5.08
N ASP A 128 7.11 -9.44 6.17
CA ASP A 128 6.79 -9.88 7.53
C ASP A 128 5.27 -10.08 7.71
N THR A 129 4.47 -9.19 7.12
CA THR A 129 3.00 -9.32 7.10
C THR A 129 2.55 -10.52 6.28
N PHE A 130 3.19 -10.80 5.14
CA PHE A 130 2.94 -11.99 4.34
C PHE A 130 3.22 -13.27 5.14
N ILE A 131 4.34 -13.35 5.85
CA ILE A 131 4.70 -14.50 6.68
C ILE A 131 3.69 -14.70 7.82
N MET A 132 3.23 -13.61 8.44
CA MET A 132 2.18 -13.67 9.46
C MET A 132 0.89 -14.28 8.88
N PHE A 133 0.39 -13.77 7.76
CA PHE A 133 -0.83 -14.32 7.15
C PHE A 133 -0.66 -15.74 6.63
N LYS A 134 0.53 -16.10 6.11
CA LYS A 134 0.84 -17.47 5.67
C LYS A 134 0.71 -18.46 6.83
N LYS A 135 1.18 -18.10 8.04
CA LYS A 135 1.03 -18.92 9.25
C LYS A 135 -0.43 -19.08 9.65
N ASP A 136 -1.22 -18.01 9.51
CA ASP A 136 -2.64 -18.02 9.89
C ASP A 136 -3.49 -18.94 9.01
N ILE A 137 -3.11 -19.24 7.76
CA ILE A 137 -3.90 -20.06 6.81
C ILE A 137 -4.36 -21.40 7.42
N PHE A 138 -3.48 -22.07 8.16
CA PHE A 138 -3.73 -23.39 8.73
C PHE A 138 -4.08 -23.36 10.22
N GLU A 139 -4.28 -22.18 10.81
CA GLU A 139 -4.74 -22.05 12.20
C GLU A 139 -6.10 -22.73 12.37
N LYS A 140 -6.24 -23.64 13.34
CA LYS A 140 -7.45 -24.45 13.52
C LYS A 140 -8.60 -23.62 14.09
N ASP A 141 -8.27 -22.67 14.96
CA ASP A 141 -9.22 -21.75 15.55
C ASP A 141 -9.65 -20.69 14.51
N LYS A 142 -10.95 -20.69 14.16
CA LYS A 142 -11.50 -19.78 13.13
C LYS A 142 -11.35 -18.30 13.49
N ASP A 143 -11.49 -17.97 14.77
CA ASP A 143 -11.43 -16.58 15.23
C ASP A 143 -9.99 -16.08 15.20
N LYS A 144 -9.04 -16.91 15.65
CA LYS A 144 -7.60 -16.60 15.57
C LYS A 144 -7.12 -16.53 14.12
N ARG A 145 -7.56 -17.46 13.27
CA ARG A 145 -7.21 -17.53 11.85
C ARG A 145 -7.41 -16.19 11.15
N THR A 146 -8.52 -15.49 11.41
CA THR A 146 -8.83 -14.23 10.71
C THR A 146 -8.42 -12.97 11.47
N GLN A 147 -7.90 -13.12 12.70
CA GLN A 147 -7.69 -12.00 13.61
C GLN A 147 -6.66 -10.98 13.08
N ASN A 148 -5.51 -11.44 12.59
CA ASN A 148 -4.47 -10.54 12.11
C ASN A 148 -4.89 -9.79 10.84
N VAL A 149 -5.60 -10.48 9.93
CA VAL A 149 -6.14 -9.89 8.71
C VAL A 149 -7.16 -8.80 9.04
N ARG A 150 -8.08 -9.07 9.97
CA ARG A 150 -9.06 -8.07 10.44
C ARG A 150 -8.40 -6.87 11.10
N ARG A 151 -7.37 -7.11 11.92
CA ARG A 151 -6.58 -6.04 12.57
C ARG A 151 -5.89 -5.16 11.52
N MET A 152 -5.25 -5.78 10.52
CA MET A 152 -4.54 -5.05 9.46
C MET A 152 -5.50 -4.24 8.60
N GLN A 153 -6.63 -4.82 8.18
CA GLN A 153 -7.62 -4.13 7.38
C GLN A 153 -8.34 -3.03 8.18
N GLN A 154 -8.24 -3.04 9.51
CA GLN A 154 -8.98 -2.17 10.43
C GLN A 154 -10.45 -2.10 10.03
N PHE A 155 -11.07 -3.26 9.81
CA PHE A 155 -12.48 -3.29 9.48
C PHE A 155 -13.29 -2.66 10.62
N LEU A 156 -14.06 -1.61 10.28
CA LEU A 156 -15.20 -1.20 11.08
C LEU A 156 -16.05 -2.45 11.33
N ALA A 157 -16.49 -2.65 12.57
CA ALA A 157 -17.05 -3.87 13.14
C ALA A 157 -18.30 -4.49 12.43
N ARG A 158 -18.60 -4.09 11.19
CA ARG A 158 -19.80 -4.44 10.42
C ARG A 158 -19.54 -5.10 9.05
N ILE A 159 -18.29 -5.39 8.66
CA ILE A 159 -18.01 -6.08 7.38
C ILE A 159 -17.93 -7.59 7.58
N ASP A 160 -18.58 -8.32 6.68
CA ASP A 160 -18.70 -9.78 6.69
C ASP A 160 -17.33 -10.46 6.70
N SER A 161 -17.19 -11.45 7.58
CA SER A 161 -15.95 -12.19 7.85
C SER A 161 -15.37 -12.90 6.62
N HIS A 162 -16.18 -13.09 5.57
CA HIS A 162 -15.77 -13.59 4.27
C HIS A 162 -14.66 -12.75 3.60
N SER A 163 -14.56 -11.46 3.92
CA SER A 163 -13.54 -10.56 3.33
C SER A 163 -12.17 -10.58 4.02
N ALA A 164 -12.03 -11.30 5.15
CA ALA A 164 -10.84 -11.35 6.00
C ALA A 164 -10.06 -12.68 5.91
N SER A 165 -10.13 -13.36 4.77
CA SER A 165 -9.40 -14.61 4.50
C SER A 165 -7.87 -14.41 4.51
N PRO A 166 -7.12 -15.14 5.36
CA PRO A 166 -5.65 -15.07 5.37
C PRO A 166 -5.02 -15.59 4.09
N LEU A 167 -5.63 -16.58 3.44
CA LEU A 167 -5.16 -17.08 2.16
C LEU A 167 -5.23 -16.00 1.09
N ASP A 168 -6.35 -15.27 1.01
CA ASP A 168 -6.53 -14.21 0.00
C ASP A 168 -5.62 -13.01 0.30
N ALA A 169 -5.41 -12.67 1.57
CA ALA A 169 -4.47 -11.64 1.97
C ALA A 169 -3.02 -12.03 1.64
N ALA A 170 -2.60 -13.25 2.01
CA ALA A 170 -1.26 -13.76 1.72
C ALA A 170 -1.01 -13.89 0.21
N ALA A 171 -1.99 -14.33 -0.57
CA ALA A 171 -1.88 -14.41 -2.03
C ALA A 171 -1.66 -13.03 -2.68
N ARG A 172 -2.35 -11.99 -2.18
CA ARG A 172 -2.16 -10.61 -2.66
C ARG A 172 -0.79 -10.06 -2.30
N LEU A 173 -0.33 -10.28 -1.06
CA LEU A 173 1.02 -9.85 -0.67
C LEU A 173 2.09 -10.62 -1.43
N LYS A 174 1.91 -11.92 -1.66
CA LYS A 174 2.78 -12.71 -2.54
C LYS A 174 2.87 -12.10 -3.94
N TYR A 175 1.74 -11.73 -4.53
CA TYR A 175 1.69 -11.12 -5.86
C TYR A 175 2.51 -9.81 -5.94
N ILE A 176 2.43 -8.99 -4.89
CA ILE A 176 3.21 -7.76 -4.75
C ILE A 176 4.71 -8.07 -4.58
N LEU A 177 5.06 -9.03 -3.72
CA LEU A 177 6.45 -9.43 -3.47
C LEU A 177 7.11 -9.99 -4.74
N GLU A 178 6.42 -10.86 -5.49
CA GLU A 178 6.93 -11.34 -6.77
C GLU A 178 7.20 -10.19 -7.75
N PHE A 179 6.29 -9.21 -7.82
CA PHE A 179 6.49 -8.03 -8.66
C PHE A 179 7.67 -7.18 -8.21
N LEU A 180 7.83 -6.94 -6.90
CA LEU A 180 8.97 -6.19 -6.35
C LEU A 180 10.31 -6.87 -6.66
N ALA A 181 10.37 -8.20 -6.55
CA ALA A 181 11.57 -8.98 -6.90
C ALA A 181 11.92 -8.92 -8.39
N LEU A 182 10.94 -8.70 -9.28
CA LEU A 182 11.18 -8.44 -10.70
C LEU A 182 11.63 -7.00 -10.96
N LYS A 183 11.10 -6.04 -10.20
CA LYS A 183 11.41 -4.61 -10.34
C LYS A 183 12.82 -4.29 -9.83
N GLN A 184 13.23 -4.85 -8.69
CA GLN A 184 14.48 -4.51 -8.01
C GLN A 184 15.07 -5.69 -7.22
N ASN A 185 16.36 -5.61 -6.88
CA ASN A 185 17.01 -6.65 -6.09
C ASN A 185 16.56 -6.58 -4.62
N VAL A 186 15.83 -7.60 -4.18
CA VAL A 186 15.30 -7.75 -2.81
C VAL A 186 15.83 -9.00 -2.11
N SER A 187 16.86 -9.66 -2.67
CA SER A 187 17.39 -10.94 -2.20
C SER A 187 17.97 -10.90 -0.78
N HIS A 188 18.31 -9.71 -0.27
CA HIS A 188 18.72 -9.49 1.11
C HIS A 188 17.56 -9.45 2.10
N ILE A 189 16.31 -9.34 1.63
CA ILE A 189 15.09 -9.35 2.46
C ILE A 189 14.41 -10.71 2.37
N TYR A 190 14.19 -11.23 1.16
CA TYR A 190 13.57 -12.53 0.91
C TYR A 190 13.96 -13.10 -0.45
N THR A 191 13.74 -14.39 -0.63
CA THR A 191 13.95 -15.12 -1.89
C THR A 191 12.63 -15.57 -2.50
N ALA A 192 12.66 -16.00 -3.77
CA ALA A 192 11.49 -16.56 -4.45
C ALA A 192 10.94 -17.82 -3.75
N ASP A 193 11.78 -18.56 -3.04
CA ASP A 193 11.37 -19.74 -2.28
C ASP A 193 10.62 -19.37 -1.00
N ASP A 194 11.01 -18.29 -0.33
CA ASP A 194 10.39 -17.83 0.92
C ASP A 194 8.92 -17.44 0.75
N ILE A 195 8.57 -16.93 -0.44
CA ILE A 195 7.23 -16.42 -0.75
C ILE A 195 6.30 -17.45 -1.38
N LYS A 196 6.71 -18.72 -1.48
CA LYS A 196 5.83 -19.80 -1.94
C LYS A 196 4.69 -20.03 -0.95
N LEU A 197 3.49 -20.29 -1.48
CA LEU A 197 2.31 -20.73 -0.71
C LEU A 197 2.19 -22.25 -0.71
N ASN A 198 3.28 -22.93 -0.34
CA ASN A 198 3.27 -24.35 -0.01
C ASN A 198 3.17 -24.54 1.51
N ALA A 199 2.56 -25.67 1.90
CA ALA A 199 2.54 -26.16 3.27
C ALA A 199 3.84 -26.88 3.61
#